data_AF-A0A9N8YV79-F1
#
_entry.id   AF-A0A9N8YV79-F1
#
_cell.length_a   1.000
_cell.length_b   1.000
_cell.length_c   1.000
_cell.angle_alpha   90.00
_cell.angle_beta   90.00
_cell.angle_gamma   90.00
#
_symmetry.space_group_name_H-M   'P 1'
#
loop_
_entity.id
_entity.type
_entity.pdbx_description
1 polymer ?
#
loop_
_entity_poly.entity_id
_entity_poly.type
_entity_poly.pdbx_seq_one_letter_code
_entity_poly.pdbx_strand_id
1 'polypeptide(L)'
;MIEQNKDMTSDNETLTQPIPFIPSYFPKTLMQQKYRFFKVPKNLPTEWNKDDSLEHIKVLNNGLRIEYIGPGVNIWRDAAAIRANHPIPSEVGFYYFEVNIIDKGSRGNIGVGLTKKNVPLNQMPGWVPISYGYHGDDGLAFKKGQGSEYGPLYSAGDTIGCGINYYDRTIFFTKNGINLGIAFNNVSNKELYPVIGLISKGECVEANFGAMPFKFDITFYSKEILLWETSIGNI
;
A
#
# COMPACT_ATOMS: atom_id res chain seq x y z
N MET A 1 -36.23 -58.03 12.72
CA MET A 1 -36.61 -56.70 13.24
C MET A 1 -35.35 -55.93 13.58
N ILE A 2 -35.43 -54.61 13.43
CA ILE A 2 -34.44 -53.55 13.71
C ILE A 2 -33.54 -53.20 12.51
N GLU A 3 -34.08 -52.28 11.71
CA GLU A 3 -33.39 -51.37 10.81
C GLU A 3 -32.43 -50.47 11.58
N GLN A 4 -31.27 -50.16 11.01
CA GLN A 4 -30.60 -48.87 11.21
C GLN A 4 -30.00 -48.41 9.88
N ASN A 5 -30.66 -47.43 9.28
CA ASN A 5 -30.14 -46.57 8.22
C ASN A 5 -28.93 -45.81 8.75
N LYS A 6 -27.79 -45.93 8.07
CA LYS A 6 -26.71 -44.93 8.13
C LYS A 6 -26.76 -44.12 6.84
N ASP A 7 -27.27 -42.90 6.98
CA ASP A 7 -27.14 -41.85 5.99
C ASP A 7 -25.67 -41.66 5.61
N MET A 8 -25.40 -41.83 4.32
CA MET A 8 -24.22 -41.26 3.66
C MET A 8 -24.60 -39.86 3.21
N THR A 9 -24.29 -38.85 4.02
CA THR A 9 -24.17 -37.47 3.53
C THR A 9 -22.69 -37.16 3.43
N SER A 10 -22.18 -37.25 2.20
CA SER A 10 -20.89 -36.68 1.82
C SER A 10 -21.03 -35.17 1.77
N ASP A 11 -20.63 -34.49 2.83
CA ASP A 11 -20.44 -33.04 2.81
C ASP A 11 -19.19 -32.74 1.98
N ASN A 12 -19.39 -32.64 0.66
CA ASN A 12 -18.46 -31.95 -0.22
C ASN A 12 -18.60 -30.45 0.05
N GLU A 13 -17.97 -29.98 1.14
CA GLU A 13 -17.59 -28.58 1.24
C GLU A 13 -16.55 -28.31 0.15
N THR A 14 -17.02 -27.92 -1.03
CA THR A 14 -16.19 -27.18 -1.97
C THR A 14 -15.69 -25.94 -1.25
N LEU A 15 -14.44 -26.00 -0.79
CA LEU A 15 -13.63 -24.85 -0.40
C LEU A 15 -13.66 -23.85 -1.56
N THR A 16 -14.63 -22.93 -1.53
CA THR A 16 -14.65 -21.80 -2.44
C THR A 16 -13.43 -20.97 -2.10
N GLN A 17 -12.41 -21.04 -2.96
CA GLN A 17 -11.24 -20.17 -2.90
C GLN A 17 -11.76 -18.73 -2.71
N PRO A 18 -11.28 -17.99 -1.69
CA PRO A 18 -11.79 -16.65 -1.43
C PRO A 18 -11.67 -15.79 -2.70
N ILE A 19 -12.75 -15.10 -3.05
CA ILE A 19 -12.77 -14.21 -4.20
C ILE A 19 -11.66 -13.16 -3.99
N PRO A 20 -10.71 -13.00 -4.92
CA PRO A 20 -9.65 -12.01 -4.76
C PRO A 20 -10.28 -10.63 -4.61
N PHE A 21 -9.86 -9.90 -3.59
CA PHE A 21 -10.22 -8.50 -3.45
C PHE A 21 -9.56 -7.71 -4.61
N ILE A 22 -10.37 -7.02 -5.42
CA ILE A 22 -9.91 -6.21 -6.55
C ILE A 22 -10.38 -4.78 -6.29
N PRO A 23 -9.45 -3.81 -6.14
CA PRO A 23 -9.83 -2.42 -6.03
C PRO A 23 -10.73 -1.99 -7.19
N SER A 24 -11.81 -1.29 -6.87
CA SER A 24 -12.88 -0.93 -7.82
C SER A 24 -12.41 -0.11 -9.01
N TYR A 25 -11.29 0.60 -8.87
CA TYR A 25 -10.69 1.41 -9.92
C TYR A 25 -9.91 0.61 -10.96
N PHE A 26 -9.55 -0.66 -10.70
CA PHE A 26 -8.97 -1.50 -11.74
C PHE A 26 -10.00 -1.67 -12.86
N PRO A 27 -9.80 -1.06 -14.04
CA PRO A 27 -10.83 -1.08 -15.05
C PRO A 27 -10.85 -2.48 -15.66
N LYS A 28 -11.77 -3.31 -15.14
CA LYS A 28 -11.97 -4.70 -15.58
C LYS A 28 -12.03 -4.78 -17.11
N THR A 29 -12.72 -3.84 -17.75
CA THR A 29 -12.94 -3.79 -19.19
C THR A 29 -11.72 -3.35 -20.01
N LEU A 30 -10.97 -2.32 -19.62
CA LEU A 30 -9.81 -1.85 -20.39
C LEU A 30 -8.66 -2.85 -20.38
N MET A 31 -8.38 -3.46 -19.21
CA MET A 31 -7.34 -4.48 -19.10
C MET A 31 -7.74 -5.78 -19.84
N GLN A 32 -9.02 -6.17 -19.81
CA GLN A 32 -9.53 -7.31 -20.58
C GLN A 32 -9.52 -7.06 -22.10
N GLN A 33 -9.77 -5.83 -22.56
CA GLN A 33 -9.73 -5.46 -23.97
C GLN A 33 -8.29 -5.48 -24.54
N LYS A 34 -7.31 -4.96 -23.79
CA LYS A 34 -5.90 -4.90 -24.23
C LYS A 34 -5.17 -6.23 -24.06
N TYR A 35 -5.47 -6.98 -23.01
CA TYR A 35 -4.83 -8.25 -22.70
C TYR A 35 -5.91 -9.34 -22.67
N ARG A 36 -6.11 -10.00 -23.81
CA ARG A 36 -7.06 -11.12 -24.04
C ARG A 36 -7.00 -12.25 -23.00
N PHE A 37 -5.98 -12.25 -22.14
CA PHE A 37 -5.72 -13.20 -21.06
C PHE A 37 -5.37 -12.57 -19.70
N PHE A 38 -5.72 -11.30 -19.43
CA PHE A 38 -5.45 -10.69 -18.11
C PHE A 38 -6.15 -11.48 -17.02
N LYS A 39 -5.37 -12.25 -16.26
CA LYS A 39 -5.80 -12.81 -14.99
C LYS A 39 -5.48 -11.78 -13.94
N VAL A 40 -6.52 -11.31 -13.26
CA VAL A 40 -6.38 -10.54 -12.03
C VAL A 40 -5.40 -11.30 -11.13
N PRO A 41 -4.30 -10.68 -10.67
CA PRO A 41 -3.39 -11.34 -9.75
C PRO A 41 -4.13 -11.79 -8.51
N LYS A 42 -3.91 -13.04 -8.11
CA LYS A 42 -4.65 -13.64 -6.99
C LYS A 42 -4.39 -12.95 -5.64
N ASN A 43 -3.27 -12.26 -5.50
CA ASN A 43 -2.76 -11.77 -4.21
C ASN A 43 -2.37 -10.29 -4.32
N LEU A 44 -3.34 -9.38 -4.27
CA LEU A 44 -3.08 -7.96 -4.07
C LEU A 44 -2.89 -7.66 -2.58
N PRO A 45 -2.20 -6.55 -2.22
CA PRO A 45 -2.15 -6.11 -0.84
C PRO A 45 -3.57 -5.82 -0.32
N THR A 46 -3.93 -6.38 0.84
CA THR A 46 -5.25 -6.21 1.47
C THR A 46 -5.19 -5.79 2.92
N GLU A 47 -4.06 -6.04 3.59
CA GLU A 47 -3.83 -5.75 5.01
C GLU A 47 -2.33 -5.68 5.30
N TRP A 48 -1.98 -5.16 6.48
CA TRP A 48 -0.62 -5.18 6.99
C TRP A 48 -0.22 -6.58 7.47
N ASN A 49 1.04 -6.96 7.21
CA ASN A 49 1.57 -8.26 7.57
C ASN A 49 2.21 -8.22 8.95
N LYS A 50 1.55 -8.80 9.95
CA LYS A 50 2.09 -8.91 11.31
C LYS A 50 3.41 -9.71 11.38
N ASP A 51 3.62 -10.66 10.46
CA ASP A 51 4.82 -11.50 10.41
C ASP A 51 5.97 -10.81 9.64
N ASP A 52 5.67 -9.70 8.95
CA ASP A 52 6.63 -8.85 8.25
C ASP A 52 6.56 -7.41 8.78
N SER A 53 6.72 -7.32 10.10
CA SER A 53 6.65 -6.12 10.94
C SER A 53 7.77 -6.11 11.97
N LEU A 54 8.22 -4.92 12.39
CA LEU A 54 9.07 -4.77 13.57
C LEU A 54 8.24 -4.80 14.87
N GLU A 55 8.86 -5.19 15.99
CA GLU A 55 8.23 -5.37 17.31
C GLU A 55 7.59 -4.10 17.91
N HIS A 56 8.00 -2.92 17.48
CA HIS A 56 7.40 -1.65 17.94
C HIS A 56 6.10 -1.28 17.22
N ILE A 57 5.62 -2.12 16.30
CA ILE A 57 4.33 -1.93 15.62
C ILE A 57 3.33 -2.95 16.12
N LYS A 58 2.20 -2.44 16.60
CA LYS A 58 1.02 -3.24 16.93
C LYS A 58 0.01 -3.16 15.79
N VAL A 59 -0.44 -4.31 15.32
CA VAL A 59 -1.49 -4.40 14.28
C VAL A 59 -2.86 -4.59 14.94
N LEU A 60 -3.86 -3.84 14.46
CA LEU A 60 -5.21 -3.69 14.97
C LEU A 60 -6.22 -3.75 13.81
N ASN A 61 -7.53 -3.75 14.13
CA ASN A 61 -8.63 -3.66 13.16
C ASN A 61 -8.49 -4.59 11.95
N ASN A 62 -8.38 -5.90 12.20
CA ASN A 62 -8.26 -6.92 11.16
C ASN A 62 -7.12 -6.61 10.16
N GLY A 63 -5.97 -6.16 10.66
CA GLY A 63 -4.80 -5.93 9.82
C GLY A 63 -4.72 -4.54 9.16
N LEU A 64 -5.70 -3.65 9.34
CA LEU A 64 -5.72 -2.35 8.64
C LEU A 64 -5.17 -1.19 9.46
N ARG A 65 -5.31 -1.25 10.80
CA ARG A 65 -4.82 -0.19 11.69
C ARG A 65 -3.51 -0.60 12.34
N ILE A 66 -2.58 0.32 12.45
CA ILE A 66 -1.33 0.10 13.17
C ILE A 66 -1.07 1.22 14.16
N GLU A 67 -0.41 0.88 15.26
CA GLU A 67 -0.04 1.79 16.33
C GLU A 67 1.44 1.57 16.71
N TYR A 68 2.16 2.66 16.92
CA TYR A 68 3.51 2.60 17.46
C TYR A 68 3.49 2.39 18.98
N ILE A 69 4.10 1.29 19.43
CA ILE A 69 4.16 0.87 20.84
C ILE A 69 5.58 0.86 21.43
N GLY A 70 6.57 1.34 20.67
CA GLY A 70 7.97 1.40 21.09
C GLY A 70 8.32 2.57 22.01
N PRO A 71 9.60 2.71 22.39
CA PRO A 71 10.06 3.79 23.27
C PRO A 71 10.00 5.17 22.60
N GLY A 72 10.27 5.26 21.30
CA GLY A 72 10.19 6.50 20.51
C GLY A 72 11.09 7.65 20.96
N VAL A 73 12.19 7.36 21.66
CA VAL A 73 13.13 8.36 22.19
C VAL A 73 14.18 8.71 21.13
N ASN A 74 14.79 7.72 20.48
CA ASN A 74 15.86 7.88 19.51
C ASN A 74 15.38 7.54 18.09
N ILE A 75 15.28 8.56 17.24
CA ILE A 75 14.77 8.46 15.86
C ILE A 75 15.48 7.37 15.03
N TRP A 76 16.78 7.17 15.24
CA TRP A 76 17.59 6.22 14.46
C TRP A 76 17.49 4.78 14.95
N ARG A 77 17.15 4.57 16.23
CA ARG A 77 17.07 3.24 16.85
C ARG A 77 15.65 2.74 17.01
N ASP A 78 14.71 3.65 17.14
CA ASP A 78 13.36 3.34 17.55
C ASP A 78 12.38 3.32 16.38
N ALA A 79 12.84 3.67 15.17
CA ALA A 79 12.07 3.56 13.94
C ALA A 79 11.65 2.12 13.68
N ALA A 80 10.39 1.97 13.27
CA ALA A 80 9.76 0.68 13.03
C ALA A 80 8.89 0.76 11.80
N ALA A 81 8.95 -0.26 10.96
CA ALA A 81 8.16 -0.34 9.75
C ALA A 81 7.45 -1.68 9.62
N ILE A 82 6.39 -1.68 8.81
CA ILE A 82 5.57 -2.84 8.50
C ILE A 82 5.23 -2.83 7.02
N ARG A 83 5.32 -4.00 6.37
CA ARG A 83 4.90 -4.20 4.98
C ARG A 83 3.50 -4.79 4.89
N ALA A 84 2.82 -4.60 3.77
CA ALA A 84 1.58 -5.32 3.49
C ALA A 84 1.81 -6.83 3.31
N ASN A 85 0.73 -7.62 3.39
CA ASN A 85 0.73 -9.08 3.24
C ASN A 85 1.21 -9.58 1.87
N HIS A 86 1.05 -8.77 0.83
CA HIS A 86 1.45 -9.12 -0.53
C HIS A 86 2.19 -7.97 -1.22
N PRO A 87 3.07 -8.27 -2.20
CA PRO A 87 3.58 -7.24 -3.08
C PRO A 87 2.47 -6.73 -3.99
N ILE A 88 2.72 -5.57 -4.58
CA ILE A 88 2.01 -5.09 -5.76
C ILE A 88 2.63 -5.79 -6.98
N PRO A 89 1.89 -6.66 -7.68
CA PRO A 89 2.39 -7.32 -8.89
C PRO A 89 2.57 -6.29 -9.99
N SER A 90 3.71 -6.28 -10.68
CA SER A 90 3.98 -5.28 -11.73
C SER A 90 3.00 -5.35 -12.91
N GLU A 91 2.40 -6.52 -13.13
CA GLU A 91 1.44 -6.80 -14.20
C GLU A 91 0.14 -6.02 -14.05
N VAL A 92 -0.16 -5.51 -12.85
CA VAL A 92 -1.33 -4.65 -12.63
C VAL A 92 -1.19 -3.31 -13.34
N GLY A 93 0.03 -2.92 -13.72
CA GLY A 93 0.37 -1.67 -14.40
C GLY A 93 0.27 -0.44 -13.50
N PHE A 94 -0.78 -0.35 -12.69
CA PHE A 94 -1.04 0.79 -11.82
C PHE A 94 -1.68 0.35 -10.51
N TYR A 95 -1.22 0.85 -9.37
CA TYR A 95 -1.77 0.53 -8.05
C TYR A 95 -1.80 1.75 -7.13
N TYR A 96 -2.75 1.77 -6.20
CA TYR A 96 -2.97 2.88 -5.28
C TYR A 96 -3.56 2.39 -3.96
N PHE A 97 -3.10 2.96 -2.85
CA PHE A 97 -3.68 2.79 -1.53
C PHE A 97 -3.69 4.13 -0.78
N GLU A 98 -4.57 4.26 0.21
CA GLU A 98 -4.64 5.42 1.10
C GLU A 98 -4.35 5.03 2.54
N VAL A 99 -3.86 5.99 3.30
CA VAL A 99 -3.56 5.87 4.72
C VAL A 99 -4.17 7.08 5.43
N ASN A 100 -5.09 6.82 6.34
CA ASN A 100 -5.64 7.83 7.23
C ASN A 100 -4.75 7.97 8.45
N ILE A 101 -4.29 9.19 8.72
CA ILE A 101 -3.54 9.49 9.94
C ILE A 101 -4.56 9.64 11.07
N ILE A 102 -4.64 8.64 11.94
CA ILE A 102 -5.60 8.63 13.05
C ILE A 102 -5.08 9.52 14.18
N ASP A 103 -3.82 9.32 14.54
CA ASP A 103 -3.11 10.14 15.51
C ASP A 103 -1.67 10.32 15.02
N LYS A 104 -1.18 11.56 15.07
CA LYS A 104 0.21 11.86 14.71
C LYS A 104 1.19 11.52 15.85
N GLY A 105 0.69 11.14 17.03
CA GLY A 105 1.51 10.95 18.21
C GLY A 105 2.28 12.21 18.61
N SER A 106 3.38 12.01 19.32
CA SER A 106 4.15 13.13 19.87
C SER A 106 4.91 13.94 18.82
N ARG A 107 5.37 13.32 17.72
CA ARG A 107 6.20 14.00 16.70
C ARG A 107 5.63 13.95 15.28
N GLY A 108 4.78 12.99 14.94
CA GLY A 108 4.26 12.86 13.56
C GLY A 108 5.29 12.33 12.56
N ASN A 109 6.29 11.57 13.04
CA ASN A 109 7.29 10.91 12.21
C ASN A 109 6.68 9.67 11.54
N ILE A 110 5.71 9.90 10.67
CA ILE A 110 5.00 8.87 9.93
C ILE A 110 5.53 8.91 8.50
N GLY A 111 6.00 7.78 8.00
CA GLY A 111 6.45 7.63 6.63
C GLY A 111 5.51 6.72 5.86
N VAL A 112 4.97 7.19 4.73
CA VAL A 112 4.14 6.40 3.82
C VAL A 112 4.93 6.10 2.56
N GLY A 113 4.92 4.86 2.06
CA GLY A 113 5.51 4.61 0.75
C GLY A 113 5.58 3.14 0.34
N LEU A 114 6.65 2.82 -0.41
CA LEU A 114 6.85 1.52 -1.04
C LEU A 114 8.27 0.99 -0.80
N THR A 115 8.42 -0.32 -0.64
CA THR A 115 9.73 -0.94 -0.39
C THR A 115 9.82 -2.37 -0.92
N LYS A 116 11.02 -2.96 -0.96
CA LYS A 116 11.19 -4.39 -1.26
C LYS A 116 11.12 -5.27 -0.02
N LYS A 117 10.81 -6.56 -0.24
CA LYS A 117 10.71 -7.59 0.81
C LYS A 117 11.93 -7.69 1.72
N ASN A 118 13.15 -7.54 1.18
CA ASN A 118 14.39 -7.73 1.94
C ASN A 118 14.92 -6.45 2.59
N VAL A 119 14.14 -5.36 2.56
CA VAL A 119 14.55 -4.10 3.19
C VAL A 119 14.37 -4.20 4.71
N PRO A 120 15.36 -3.81 5.54
CA PRO A 120 15.22 -3.80 6.99
C PRO A 120 14.03 -2.96 7.46
N LEU A 121 13.30 -3.45 8.45
CA LEU A 121 12.11 -2.80 9.01
C LEU A 121 12.41 -1.95 10.26
N ASN A 122 13.67 -1.82 10.65
CA ASN A 122 14.15 -0.88 11.67
C ASN A 122 14.56 0.47 11.05
N GLN A 123 13.91 0.86 9.95
CA GLN A 123 14.20 2.03 9.15
C GLN A 123 12.89 2.61 8.63
N MET A 124 12.83 3.93 8.46
CA MET A 124 11.70 4.56 7.80
C MET A 124 11.71 4.31 6.29
N PRO A 125 10.53 4.30 5.64
CA PRO A 125 10.44 4.27 4.18
C PRO A 125 11.32 5.32 3.53
N GLY A 126 12.18 4.91 2.60
CA GLY A 126 13.10 5.82 1.89
C GLY A 126 14.50 5.98 2.47
N TRP A 127 14.75 5.59 3.73
CA TRP A 127 16.07 5.79 4.36
C TRP A 127 17.17 4.87 3.83
N VAL A 128 16.78 3.75 3.23
CA VAL A 128 17.71 2.75 2.68
C VAL A 128 17.45 2.48 1.20
N PRO A 129 18.40 1.88 0.47
CA PRO A 129 18.20 1.57 -0.94
C PRO A 129 16.97 0.72 -1.23
N ILE A 130 16.31 1.02 -2.35
CA ILE A 130 15.11 0.32 -2.84
C ILE A 130 13.92 0.41 -1.85
N SER A 131 13.89 1.52 -1.14
CA SER A 131 12.76 2.01 -0.34
C SER A 131 12.47 3.45 -0.76
N TYR A 132 11.20 3.84 -0.70
CA TYR A 132 10.68 5.13 -1.13
C TYR A 132 9.66 5.58 -0.08
N GLY A 133 9.76 6.82 0.41
CA GLY A 133 8.85 7.29 1.46
C GLY A 133 8.57 8.78 1.37
N TYR A 134 7.37 9.18 1.77
CA TYR A 134 6.97 10.57 1.98
C TYR A 134 6.65 10.75 3.47
N HIS A 135 7.33 11.68 4.15
CA HIS A 135 7.33 11.80 5.61
C HIS A 135 6.47 12.97 6.08
N GLY A 136 5.73 12.77 7.17
CA GLY A 136 4.72 13.72 7.63
C GLY A 136 5.25 14.94 8.37
N ASP A 137 6.38 14.78 9.06
CA ASP A 137 6.98 15.80 9.93
C ASP A 137 7.77 16.87 9.17
N ASP A 138 8.31 16.53 8.00
CA ASP A 138 9.11 17.44 7.17
C ASP A 138 8.57 17.65 5.74
N GLY A 139 7.60 16.83 5.31
CA GLY A 139 7.02 16.91 3.96
C GLY A 139 7.96 16.43 2.85
N LEU A 140 9.09 15.82 3.19
CA LEU A 140 10.10 15.41 2.24
C LEU A 140 9.81 14.03 1.64
N ALA A 141 10.25 13.84 0.40
CA ALA A 141 10.31 12.54 -0.25
C ALA A 141 11.72 11.95 -0.09
N PHE A 142 11.81 10.78 0.54
CA PHE A 142 13.04 10.06 0.83
C PHE A 142 13.30 8.89 -0.12
N LYS A 143 14.53 8.82 -0.63
CA LYS A 143 15.08 7.66 -1.36
C LYS A 143 16.56 7.53 -1.08
N LYS A 144 17.02 6.34 -0.68
CA LYS A 144 18.43 6.07 -0.33
C LYS A 144 18.99 7.02 0.75
N GLY A 145 18.16 7.39 1.73
CA GLY A 145 18.57 8.26 2.84
C GLY A 145 18.62 9.74 2.51
N GLN A 146 18.28 10.13 1.28
CA GLN A 146 18.24 11.53 0.85
C GLN A 146 16.78 12.00 0.81
N GLY A 147 16.47 13.02 1.60
CA GLY A 147 15.20 13.75 1.53
C GLY A 147 15.28 14.84 0.47
N SER A 148 14.19 15.04 -0.26
CA SER A 148 14.02 16.12 -1.23
C SER A 148 12.69 16.81 -0.98
N GLU A 149 12.64 18.13 -1.18
CA GLU A 149 11.39 18.89 -1.10
C GLU A 149 10.35 18.26 -2.03
N TYR A 150 9.14 18.04 -1.51
CA TYR A 150 8.10 17.35 -2.26
C TYR A 150 6.70 17.87 -1.96
N GLY A 151 6.24 17.70 -0.73
CA GLY A 151 4.85 17.93 -0.37
C GLY A 151 4.70 18.74 0.91
N PRO A 152 3.46 19.12 1.25
CA PRO A 152 3.17 19.73 2.54
C PRO A 152 3.40 18.75 3.70
N LEU A 153 3.47 19.25 4.92
CA LEU A 153 3.39 18.38 6.12
C LEU A 153 2.03 17.69 6.19
N TYR A 154 1.92 16.60 6.95
CA TYR A 154 0.64 15.98 7.26
C TYR A 154 0.55 15.46 8.70
N SER A 155 -0.68 15.38 9.21
CA SER A 155 -0.95 15.08 10.63
C SER A 155 -2.31 14.38 10.79
N ALA A 156 -2.71 14.12 12.03
CA ALA A 156 -4.01 13.56 12.39
C ALA A 156 -5.17 14.21 11.62
N GLY A 157 -6.03 13.38 11.04
CA GLY A 157 -7.16 13.77 10.19
C GLY A 157 -6.84 13.86 8.69
N ASP A 158 -5.57 13.88 8.29
CA ASP A 158 -5.19 13.83 6.89
C ASP A 158 -5.28 12.40 6.31
N THR A 159 -5.62 12.31 5.03
CA THR A 159 -5.51 11.08 4.23
C THR A 159 -4.37 11.22 3.23
N ILE A 160 -3.39 10.33 3.30
CA ILE A 160 -2.24 10.28 2.39
C ILE A 160 -2.37 9.08 1.47
N GLY A 161 -2.43 9.34 0.18
CA GLY A 161 -2.41 8.30 -0.85
C GLY A 161 -1.00 8.05 -1.37
N CYS A 162 -0.73 6.82 -1.79
CA CYS A 162 0.50 6.44 -2.47
C CYS A 162 0.15 5.60 -3.70
N GLY A 163 0.59 6.06 -4.87
CA GLY A 163 0.35 5.41 -6.14
C GLY A 163 1.65 5.06 -6.86
N ILE A 164 1.65 3.91 -7.52
CA ILE A 164 2.72 3.46 -8.41
C ILE A 164 2.18 3.27 -9.83
N ASN A 165 2.85 3.89 -10.79
CA ASN A 165 2.67 3.64 -12.21
C ASN A 165 3.87 2.81 -12.69
N TYR A 166 3.64 1.53 -12.99
CA TYR A 166 4.66 0.62 -13.54
C TYR A 166 4.96 0.86 -15.01
N TYR A 167 4.07 1.51 -15.77
CA TYR A 167 4.31 1.87 -17.17
C TYR A 167 5.45 2.89 -17.26
N ASP A 168 5.33 4.00 -16.52
CA ASP A 168 6.34 5.06 -16.49
C ASP A 168 7.41 4.88 -15.40
N ARG A 169 7.24 3.86 -14.54
CA ARG A 169 8.09 3.59 -13.37
C ARG A 169 8.19 4.80 -12.44
N THR A 170 7.04 5.35 -12.08
CA THR A 170 6.92 6.52 -11.20
C THR A 170 6.10 6.20 -9.94
N ILE A 171 6.40 6.93 -8.86
CA ILE A 171 5.58 6.95 -7.64
C ILE A 171 5.13 8.39 -7.41
N PHE A 172 3.87 8.55 -7.06
CA PHE A 172 3.26 9.82 -6.66
C PHE A 172 2.49 9.63 -5.35
N PHE A 173 2.22 10.73 -4.67
CA PHE A 173 1.39 10.76 -3.47
C PHE A 173 0.23 11.72 -3.65
N THR A 174 -0.78 11.54 -2.80
CA THR A 174 -1.89 12.47 -2.70
C THR A 174 -2.05 12.89 -1.24
N LYS A 175 -2.60 14.09 -1.02
CA LYS A 175 -3.06 14.53 0.29
C LYS A 175 -4.50 14.97 0.19
N ASN A 176 -5.37 14.37 0.98
CA ASN A 176 -6.78 14.73 1.07
C ASN A 176 -7.50 14.77 -0.29
N GLY A 177 -7.17 13.83 -1.18
CA GLY A 177 -7.74 13.76 -2.53
C GLY A 177 -7.09 14.66 -3.56
N ILE A 178 -6.00 15.36 -3.23
CA ILE A 178 -5.25 16.22 -4.16
C ILE A 178 -3.94 15.52 -4.54
N ASN A 179 -3.68 15.38 -5.84
CA ASN A 179 -2.42 14.83 -6.36
C ASN A 179 -1.26 15.83 -6.13
N LEU A 180 -0.16 15.36 -5.53
CA LEU A 180 1.02 16.16 -5.21
C LEU A 180 2.12 16.09 -6.29
N GLY A 181 1.85 15.40 -7.40
CA GLY A 181 2.82 15.17 -8.47
C GLY A 181 3.78 14.02 -8.19
N ILE A 182 4.67 13.77 -9.15
CA ILE A 182 5.62 12.64 -9.10
C ILE A 182 6.70 12.90 -8.05
N ALA A 183 6.79 12.02 -7.06
CA ALA A 183 7.85 12.05 -6.05
C ALA A 183 9.12 11.34 -6.53
N PHE A 184 8.94 10.21 -7.22
CA PHE A 184 10.06 9.37 -7.62
C PHE A 184 9.94 8.92 -9.08
N ASN A 185 11.02 9.13 -9.82
CA ASN A 185 11.22 8.60 -11.17
C ASN A 185 12.18 7.39 -11.14
N ASN A 186 12.19 6.63 -12.23
CA ASN A 186 13.08 5.47 -12.42
C ASN A 186 12.97 4.48 -11.25
N VAL A 187 11.74 4.17 -10.87
CA VAL A 187 11.42 3.21 -9.81
C VAL A 187 11.69 1.78 -10.30
N SER A 188 12.01 0.88 -9.37
CA SER A 188 12.18 -0.55 -9.68
C SER A 188 10.95 -1.09 -10.42
N ASN A 189 11.16 -1.79 -11.54
CA ASN A 189 10.10 -2.51 -12.26
C ASN A 189 9.70 -3.83 -11.58
N LYS A 190 10.40 -4.23 -10.51
CA LYS A 190 10.05 -5.39 -9.68
C LYS A 190 9.00 -5.02 -8.65
N GLU A 191 8.27 -6.04 -8.22
CA GLU A 191 7.32 -6.04 -7.11
C GLU A 191 7.80 -5.22 -5.89
N LEU A 192 6.94 -4.30 -5.45
CA LEU A 192 7.13 -3.48 -4.25
C LEU A 192 5.95 -3.72 -3.30
N TYR A 193 6.19 -3.54 -2.01
CA TYR A 193 5.19 -3.66 -0.96
C TYR A 193 4.81 -2.25 -0.47
N PRO A 194 3.52 -1.96 -0.25
CA PRO A 194 3.10 -0.90 0.64
C PRO A 194 3.82 -1.03 1.97
N VAL A 195 4.31 0.08 2.49
CA VAL A 195 5.02 0.14 3.77
C VAL A 195 4.64 1.41 4.51
N ILE A 196 4.50 1.28 5.84
CA ILE A 196 4.45 2.41 6.77
C ILE A 196 5.63 2.31 7.72
N GLY A 197 6.26 3.44 8.01
CA GLY A 197 7.20 3.61 9.11
C GLY A 197 6.64 4.55 10.16
N LEU A 198 6.86 4.22 11.43
CA LEU A 198 6.50 4.98 12.62
C LEU A 198 7.70 5.06 13.56
N ILE A 199 7.78 6.10 14.38
CA ILE A 199 8.86 6.31 15.35
C ILE A 199 8.35 6.78 16.70
N SER A 200 7.30 7.59 16.77
CA SER A 200 6.95 8.32 18.00
C SER A 200 5.69 7.79 18.68
N LYS A 201 5.67 7.88 20.01
CA LYS A 201 4.57 7.37 20.84
C LYS A 201 3.23 7.96 20.41
N GLY A 202 2.23 7.10 20.30
CA GLY A 202 0.86 7.46 19.93
C GLY A 202 0.62 7.60 18.43
N GLU A 203 1.65 7.45 17.58
CA GLU A 203 1.42 7.41 16.13
C GLU A 203 0.52 6.23 15.77
N CYS A 204 -0.57 6.54 15.06
CA CYS A 204 -1.59 5.57 14.69
C CYS A 204 -2.12 5.91 13.30
N VAL A 205 -2.14 4.90 12.42
CA VAL A 205 -2.67 5.06 11.05
C VAL A 205 -3.55 3.90 10.66
N GLU A 206 -4.45 4.12 9.72
CA GLU A 206 -5.34 3.10 9.18
C GLU A 206 -5.29 3.08 7.65
N ALA A 207 -5.04 1.91 7.07
CA ALA A 207 -4.93 1.73 5.65
C ALA A 207 -6.28 1.46 4.98
N ASN A 208 -6.43 2.00 3.78
CA ASN A 208 -7.42 1.58 2.81
C ASN A 208 -6.69 1.04 1.58
N PHE A 209 -6.68 -0.29 1.42
CA PHE A 209 -6.15 -0.94 0.22
C PHE A 209 -7.18 -1.01 -0.93
N GLY A 210 -8.33 -0.33 -0.77
CA GLY A 210 -9.42 -0.20 -1.74
C GLY A 210 -10.74 -0.85 -1.31
N ALA A 211 -10.80 -1.38 -0.08
CA ALA A 211 -12.03 -1.95 0.48
C ALA A 211 -13.10 -0.87 0.71
N MET A 212 -12.66 0.38 0.86
CA MET A 212 -13.51 1.57 0.95
C MET A 212 -13.23 2.51 -0.23
N PRO A 213 -14.17 3.40 -0.58
CA PRO A 213 -13.90 4.46 -1.55
C PRO A 213 -12.67 5.29 -1.16
N PHE A 214 -11.85 5.63 -2.15
CA PHE A 214 -10.71 6.54 -1.95
C PHE A 214 -11.18 7.99 -1.93
N LYS A 215 -10.44 8.84 -1.21
CA LYS A 215 -10.65 10.29 -1.21
C LYS A 215 -10.15 10.91 -2.52
N PHE A 216 -9.08 10.37 -3.10
CA PHE A 216 -8.64 10.71 -4.45
C PHE A 216 -9.48 9.98 -5.51
N ASP A 217 -9.85 10.68 -6.59
CA ASP A 217 -10.52 10.07 -7.75
C ASP A 217 -9.51 9.28 -8.61
N ILE A 218 -9.08 8.16 -8.05
CA ILE A 218 -8.15 7.24 -8.67
C ILE A 218 -8.75 6.55 -9.91
N THR A 219 -10.08 6.48 -9.98
CA THR A 219 -10.78 5.90 -11.14
C THR A 219 -10.62 6.80 -12.36
N PHE A 220 -10.82 8.11 -12.19
CA PHE A 220 -10.57 9.07 -13.26
C PHE A 220 -9.08 9.11 -13.64
N TYR A 221 -8.20 9.22 -12.65
CA TYR A 221 -6.75 9.34 -12.89
C TYR A 221 -6.16 8.12 -13.63
N SER A 222 -6.56 6.90 -13.25
CA SER A 222 -6.09 5.68 -13.92
C SER A 222 -6.57 5.55 -15.37
N LYS A 223 -7.76 6.08 -15.70
CA LYS A 223 -8.25 6.12 -17.09
C LYS A 223 -7.40 7.04 -17.95
N GLU A 224 -7.02 8.21 -17.45
CA GLU A 224 -6.17 9.16 -18.17
C GLU A 224 -4.81 8.55 -18.50
N ILE A 225 -4.18 7.87 -17.53
CA ILE A 225 -2.92 7.12 -17.76
C ILE A 225 -3.11 6.07 -18.85
N LEU A 226 -4.17 5.26 -18.77
CA LEU A 226 -4.42 4.20 -19.74
C LEU A 226 -4.68 4.74 -21.15
N LEU A 227 -5.45 5.83 -21.27
CA LEU A 227 -5.69 6.49 -22.56
C LEU A 227 -4.39 7.00 -23.17
N TRP A 228 -3.55 7.65 -22.37
CA TRP A 228 -2.24 8.14 -22.81
C TRP A 228 -1.36 6.98 -23.31
N GLU A 229 -1.24 5.90 -22.53
CA GLU A 229 -0.51 4.68 -22.90
C GLU A 229 -1.02 4.03 -24.19
N THR A 230 -2.33 4.03 -24.43
CA THR A 230 -2.90 3.47 -25.67
C THR A 230 -2.68 4.35 -26.89
N SER A 231 -2.51 5.66 -26.72
CA SER A 231 -2.28 6.57 -27.84
C SER A 231 -0.83 6.51 -28.36
N ILE A 232 0.14 6.28 -27.49
CA ILE A 232 1.56 6.17 -27.86
C ILE A 232 1.93 4.77 -28.38
N GLY A 233 1.23 3.71 -27.96
CA GLY A 233 1.52 2.33 -28.40
C GLY A 233 1.02 1.99 -29.81
N ASN A 234 0.37 2.93 -30.51
CA ASN A 234 -0.11 2.80 -31.90
C ASN A 234 0.71 3.63 -32.91
N ILE A 235 1.90 4.09 -32.51
CA ILE A 235 2.89 4.76 -33.35
C ILE A 235 4.12 3.86 -33.45
#